data_AF-A0A9W7AD23-F1
#
_entry.id   AF-A0A9W7AD23-F1
#
_cell.length_a   1.000
_cell.length_b   1.000
_cell.length_c   1.000
_cell.angle_alpha   90.00
_cell.angle_beta   90.00
_cell.angle_gamma   90.00
#
_symmetry.space_group_name_H-M   'P 1'
#
loop_
_entity.id
_entity.type
_entity.pdbx_description
1 polymer ?
#
loop_
_entity_poly.entity_id
_entity_poly.type
_entity_poly.pdbx_seq_one_letter_code
_entity_poly.pdbx_strand_id
1 'polypeptide(L)'
;MPEESKHDGPEADPLINAFADFGTTGGLDSAINEFIDDNCEHFEGAEEGGEMKLKWTDLHRQYVETIELHLETFCKEVRIVTFRPFRSARAAAWGLTLALSQSIFDMFRISVIAGYSYHETTAETMFQLLNDVNNDDSLNQDFVPQVIKLCEYPFFFVNMKEAADIRASKHEANALKSEDEFNLSGCYQLCTDLLNVAEVEKYYEFTGCPWYFRKIIVAASKKLSDIVVLHEPEEKLVFKYSLQFFGRKNKEYVLDDKLVESENMWGKVIETKCFQDNASNNVRIQAVKPSYAPDGYSENTFEWEEVDGERLMCWRRRIYESMDDKDPLKDNDGEPIGPALYFRPMEGTGSPSRK
;
A
#
# COMPACT_ATOMS: atom_id res chain seq x y z
N MET A 1 33.17 -12.33 -11.50
CA MET A 1 31.86 -12.09 -12.15
C MET A 1 30.83 -12.42 -11.10
N PRO A 2 29.99 -11.45 -10.68
CA PRO A 2 28.93 -11.74 -9.72
C PRO A 2 27.97 -12.73 -10.38
N GLU A 3 27.63 -13.81 -9.68
CA GLU A 3 26.55 -14.69 -10.09
C GLU A 3 25.26 -13.88 -10.03
N GLU A 4 24.63 -13.65 -11.18
CA GLU A 4 23.26 -13.13 -11.23
C GLU A 4 22.40 -13.99 -10.31
N SER A 5 21.89 -13.39 -9.22
CA SER A 5 21.09 -14.10 -8.25
C SER A 5 19.83 -14.60 -8.94
N LYS A 6 19.77 -15.91 -9.21
CA LYS A 6 18.62 -16.64 -9.78
C LYS A 6 17.43 -16.73 -8.82
N HIS A 7 17.08 -15.61 -8.19
CA HIS A 7 15.85 -15.44 -7.41
C HIS A 7 14.83 -14.60 -8.17
N ASP A 8 14.83 -14.73 -9.50
CA ASP A 8 13.60 -14.52 -10.25
C ASP A 8 12.62 -15.59 -9.75
N GLY A 9 11.69 -15.19 -8.88
CA GLY A 9 10.48 -15.97 -8.67
C GLY A 9 9.87 -16.35 -10.03
N PRO A 10 9.06 -17.41 -10.09
CA PRO A 10 8.41 -17.77 -11.35
C PRO A 10 7.83 -16.52 -12.00
N GLU A 11 8.08 -16.34 -13.31
CA GLU A 11 7.59 -15.19 -14.06
C GLU A 11 6.12 -15.00 -13.71
N ALA A 12 5.79 -13.82 -13.19
CA ALA A 12 4.46 -13.53 -12.70
C ALA A 12 3.46 -13.81 -13.83
N ASP A 13 2.33 -14.44 -13.50
CA ASP A 13 1.26 -14.66 -14.48
C ASP A 13 0.98 -13.32 -15.20
N PRO A 14 0.98 -13.28 -16.55
CA PRO A 14 0.71 -12.06 -17.30
C PRO A 14 -0.56 -11.34 -16.85
N LEU A 15 -1.55 -12.07 -16.33
CA LEU A 15 -2.76 -11.51 -15.76
C LEU A 15 -2.52 -10.77 -14.43
N ILE A 16 -1.64 -11.28 -13.56
CA ILE A 16 -1.26 -10.59 -12.32
C ILE A 16 -0.56 -9.28 -12.65
N ASN A 17 0.35 -9.30 -13.63
CA ASN A 17 1.01 -8.08 -14.11
C ASN A 17 -0.01 -7.10 -14.71
N ALA A 18 -0.91 -7.58 -15.58
CA ALA A 18 -1.96 -6.74 -16.15
C ALA A 18 -2.88 -6.13 -15.08
N PHE A 19 -3.22 -6.89 -14.04
CA PHE A 19 -4.05 -6.41 -12.94
C PHE A 19 -3.29 -5.42 -12.03
N ALA A 20 -2.02 -5.70 -11.74
CA ALA A 20 -1.14 -4.78 -11.02
C ALA A 20 -1.02 -3.46 -11.79
N ASP A 21 -0.82 -3.51 -13.11
CA ASP A 21 -0.77 -2.35 -13.98
C ASP A 21 -2.13 -1.63 -14.01
N PHE A 22 -3.25 -2.35 -14.09
CA PHE A 22 -4.58 -1.75 -14.03
C PHE A 22 -4.82 -1.01 -12.70
N GLY A 23 -4.44 -1.60 -11.57
CA GLY A 23 -4.55 -0.97 -10.26
C GLY A 23 -3.59 0.20 -10.04
N THR A 24 -2.42 0.21 -10.68
CA THR A 24 -1.34 1.19 -10.44
C THR A 24 -1.14 2.24 -11.55
N THR A 25 -1.66 1.99 -12.74
CA THR A 25 -1.49 2.86 -13.92
C THR A 25 -2.79 3.05 -14.71
N GLY A 26 -3.80 2.22 -14.46
CA GLY A 26 -5.10 2.30 -15.09
C GLY A 26 -5.98 3.42 -14.52
N GLY A 27 -7.16 3.59 -15.14
CA GLY A 27 -8.14 4.61 -14.73
C GLY A 27 -8.81 4.35 -13.38
N LEU A 28 -8.73 3.13 -12.83
CA LEU A 28 -9.43 2.78 -11.60
C LEU A 28 -9.00 3.64 -10.41
N ASP A 29 -7.71 3.72 -10.11
CA ASP A 29 -7.23 4.47 -8.94
C ASP A 29 -7.45 5.98 -9.10
N SER A 30 -7.28 6.50 -10.31
CA SER A 30 -7.59 7.91 -10.60
C SER A 30 -9.08 8.19 -10.35
N ALA A 31 -9.97 7.31 -10.82
CA ALA A 31 -11.41 7.45 -10.58
C ALA A 31 -11.79 7.29 -9.10
N ILE A 32 -11.16 6.35 -8.38
CA ILE A 32 -11.33 6.17 -6.93
C ILE A 32 -10.90 7.43 -6.18
N ASN A 33 -9.70 7.96 -6.48
CA ASN A 33 -9.16 9.12 -5.79
C ASN A 33 -9.93 10.40 -6.12
N GLU A 34 -10.33 10.60 -7.38
CA GLU A 34 -11.22 11.70 -7.78
C GLU A 34 -12.55 11.63 -7.02
N PHE A 35 -13.18 10.44 -6.97
CA PHE A 35 -14.41 10.24 -6.21
C PHE A 35 -14.21 10.56 -4.71
N ILE A 36 -13.11 10.10 -4.12
CA ILE A 36 -12.81 10.36 -2.70
C ILE A 36 -12.59 11.86 -2.47
N ASP A 37 -11.79 12.53 -3.29
CA ASP A 37 -11.45 13.95 -3.12
C ASP A 37 -12.68 14.86 -3.29
N ASP A 38 -13.65 14.45 -4.11
CA ASP A 38 -14.91 15.18 -4.31
C ASP A 38 -15.92 14.99 -3.16
N ASN A 39 -15.81 13.91 -2.40
CA ASN A 39 -16.84 13.52 -1.42
C ASN A 39 -16.35 13.44 0.04
N CYS A 40 -15.03 13.52 0.28
CA CYS A 40 -14.43 13.33 1.61
C CYS A 40 -14.86 14.38 2.63
N GLU A 41 -15.22 15.60 2.21
CA GLU A 41 -15.67 16.68 3.11
C GLU A 41 -16.86 16.28 4.00
N HIS A 42 -17.68 15.32 3.57
CA HIS A 42 -18.81 14.82 4.37
C HIS A 42 -18.41 13.94 5.57
N PHE A 43 -17.13 13.58 5.64
CA PHE A 43 -16.52 12.72 6.65
C PHE A 43 -15.60 13.50 7.61
N GLU A 44 -15.51 14.82 7.50
CA GLU A 44 -14.79 15.66 8.47
C GLU A 44 -15.35 15.43 9.89
N GLY A 45 -14.46 15.10 10.82
CA GLY A 45 -14.82 14.80 12.21
C GLY A 45 -15.61 13.51 12.41
N ALA A 46 -15.64 12.61 11.43
CA ALA A 46 -16.30 11.32 11.57
C ALA A 46 -15.51 10.39 12.52
N GLU A 47 -16.20 9.79 13.49
CA GLU A 47 -15.64 8.82 14.44
C GLU A 47 -15.92 7.39 14.00
N GLU A 48 -14.96 6.49 14.19
CA GLU A 48 -15.16 5.06 13.95
C GLU A 48 -16.16 4.50 14.98
N GLY A 49 -17.24 3.89 14.49
CA GLY A 49 -18.35 3.43 15.34
C GLY A 49 -19.37 4.53 15.72
N GLY A 50 -19.20 5.76 15.22
CA GLY A 50 -20.16 6.85 15.38
C GLY A 50 -21.46 6.67 14.58
N GLU A 51 -22.36 7.65 14.68
CA GLU A 51 -23.63 7.65 13.94
C GLU A 51 -23.39 7.71 12.42
N MET A 52 -23.86 6.68 11.70
CA MET A 52 -23.76 6.62 10.25
C MET A 52 -24.81 7.53 9.59
N LYS A 53 -24.35 8.55 8.85
CA LYS A 53 -25.24 9.42 8.07
C LYS A 53 -25.81 8.65 6.88
N LEU A 54 -27.11 8.80 6.60
CA LEU A 54 -27.76 8.18 5.42
C LEU A 54 -27.02 8.46 4.09
N LYS A 55 -26.47 9.67 3.96
CA LYS A 55 -25.68 10.08 2.79
C LYS A 55 -24.44 9.20 2.57
N TRP A 56 -23.82 8.68 3.63
CA TRP A 56 -22.62 7.83 3.50
C TRP A 56 -22.94 6.49 2.84
N THR A 57 -24.13 5.92 3.08
CA THR A 57 -24.61 4.71 2.40
C THR A 57 -24.80 4.95 0.91
N ASP A 58 -25.36 6.10 0.53
CA ASP A 58 -25.54 6.46 -0.88
C ASP A 58 -24.21 6.68 -1.61
N LEU A 59 -23.24 7.29 -0.94
CA LEU A 59 -21.89 7.49 -1.46
C LEU A 59 -21.12 6.17 -1.58
N HIS A 60 -21.24 5.27 -0.59
CA HIS A 60 -20.61 3.95 -0.65
C HIS A 60 -21.11 3.14 -1.84
N ARG A 61 -22.42 3.18 -2.12
CA ARG A 61 -22.99 2.54 -3.31
C ARG A 61 -22.41 3.09 -4.61
N GLN A 62 -22.35 4.42 -4.77
CA GLN A 62 -21.76 5.05 -5.97
C GLN A 62 -20.27 4.73 -6.13
N TYR A 63 -19.56 4.66 -5.01
CA TYR A 63 -18.16 4.26 -4.96
C TYR A 63 -17.96 2.82 -5.44
N VAL A 64 -18.79 1.87 -4.98
CA VAL A 64 -18.76 0.48 -5.45
C VAL A 64 -19.11 0.40 -6.94
N GLU A 65 -20.15 1.10 -7.40
CA GLU A 65 -20.51 1.16 -8.82
C GLU A 65 -19.35 1.67 -9.69
N THR A 66 -18.57 2.63 -9.19
CA THR A 66 -17.38 3.15 -9.87
C THR A 66 -16.28 2.10 -9.99
N ILE A 67 -16.03 1.32 -8.93
CA ILE A 67 -15.05 0.23 -8.94
C ILE A 67 -15.49 -0.88 -9.90
N GLU A 68 -16.76 -1.29 -9.82
CA GLU A 68 -17.33 -2.34 -10.68
C GLU A 68 -17.21 -1.98 -12.16
N LEU A 69 -17.57 -0.74 -12.55
CA LEU A 69 -17.47 -0.27 -13.93
C LEU A 69 -16.04 -0.38 -14.50
N HIS A 70 -15.04 -0.01 -13.70
CA HIS A 70 -13.64 -0.07 -14.12
C HIS A 70 -13.13 -1.52 -14.17
N LEU A 71 -13.52 -2.37 -13.22
CA LEU A 71 -13.19 -3.80 -13.25
C LEU A 71 -13.81 -4.51 -14.46
N GLU A 72 -15.04 -4.17 -14.83
CA GLU A 72 -15.67 -4.69 -16.06
C GLU A 72 -14.94 -4.24 -17.31
N THR A 73 -14.48 -2.99 -17.34
CA THR A 73 -13.71 -2.44 -18.46
C THR A 73 -12.39 -3.20 -18.61
N PHE A 74 -11.67 -3.40 -17.51
CA PHE A 74 -10.46 -4.21 -17.47
C PHE A 74 -10.67 -5.64 -17.98
N CYS A 75 -11.74 -6.31 -17.54
CA CYS A 75 -12.08 -7.66 -18.01
C CYS A 75 -12.25 -7.73 -19.53
N LYS A 76 -12.94 -6.72 -20.10
CA LYS A 76 -13.17 -6.62 -21.55
C LYS A 76 -11.86 -6.41 -22.31
N GLU A 77 -10.95 -5.61 -21.77
CA GLU A 77 -9.66 -5.28 -22.41
C GLU A 77 -8.66 -6.43 -22.37
N VAL A 78 -8.49 -7.08 -21.21
CA VAL A 78 -7.51 -8.17 -21.04
C VAL A 78 -7.99 -9.48 -21.68
N ARG A 79 -9.22 -9.50 -22.21
CA ARG A 79 -9.86 -10.68 -22.82
C ARG A 79 -9.76 -11.90 -21.91
N ILE A 80 -9.98 -11.71 -20.61
CA ILE A 80 -9.98 -12.81 -19.63
C ILE A 80 -11.22 -13.66 -19.93
N VAL A 81 -11.01 -14.75 -20.66
CA VAL A 81 -12.02 -15.76 -20.95
C VAL A 81 -11.94 -16.78 -19.83
N THR A 82 -12.86 -16.71 -18.86
CA THR A 82 -12.97 -17.72 -17.81
C THR A 82 -14.36 -18.36 -17.77
N PHE A 83 -14.34 -19.67 -17.54
CA PHE A 83 -15.45 -20.62 -17.59
C PHE A 83 -16.49 -20.34 -16.50
N ARG A 84 -17.79 -20.53 -16.81
CA ARG A 84 -18.84 -20.70 -15.79
C ARG A 84 -19.02 -22.19 -15.48
N PRO A 85 -19.07 -22.64 -14.22
CA PRO A 85 -19.63 -23.94 -13.92
C PRO A 85 -21.15 -23.92 -14.18
N PHE A 86 -21.64 -25.09 -14.53
CA PHE A 86 -23.02 -25.38 -14.91
C PHE A 86 -24.03 -24.89 -13.86
N ARG A 87 -25.02 -24.10 -14.27
CA ARG A 87 -26.19 -23.78 -13.44
C ARG A 87 -27.00 -25.05 -13.20
N SER A 88 -27.04 -25.54 -11.95
CA SER A 88 -28.26 -26.14 -11.41
C SER A 88 -28.31 -26.13 -9.89
N ALA A 89 -29.46 -25.67 -9.39
CA ALA A 89 -30.05 -25.91 -8.08
C ALA A 89 -29.52 -25.11 -6.87
N ARG A 90 -30.25 -24.04 -6.57
CA ARG A 90 -30.63 -23.72 -5.19
C ARG A 90 -31.22 -24.97 -4.53
N ALA A 91 -30.52 -25.57 -3.56
CA ALA A 91 -31.04 -26.04 -2.27
C ALA A 91 -30.04 -26.98 -1.56
N ALA A 92 -29.86 -26.72 -0.27
CA ALA A 92 -29.46 -27.66 0.80
C ALA A 92 -27.97 -28.04 0.98
N ALA A 93 -27.42 -27.48 2.07
CA ALA A 93 -26.80 -28.19 3.21
C ALA A 93 -25.48 -28.97 3.04
N TRP A 94 -24.47 -28.48 3.76
CA TRP A 94 -23.56 -29.22 4.67
C TRP A 94 -23.24 -30.69 4.30
N GLY A 95 -22.02 -30.95 3.83
CA GLY A 95 -21.48 -32.31 3.79
C GLY A 95 -20.19 -32.51 2.97
N LEU A 96 -19.06 -32.61 3.69
CA LEU A 96 -17.80 -33.30 3.39
C LEU A 96 -17.04 -33.07 2.06
N THR A 97 -15.86 -32.48 2.22
CA THR A 97 -14.52 -33.05 2.00
C THR A 97 -14.38 -34.21 1.00
N LEU A 98 -13.71 -33.96 -0.13
CA LEU A 98 -12.45 -34.58 -0.59
C LEU A 98 -12.30 -34.44 -2.12
N ALA A 99 -11.06 -34.18 -2.51
CA ALA A 99 -10.52 -34.08 -3.86
C ALA A 99 -10.92 -32.83 -4.63
N LEU A 100 -10.02 -31.84 -4.67
CA LEU A 100 -9.71 -31.06 -5.87
C LEU A 100 -8.39 -30.28 -5.68
N SER A 101 -7.32 -30.98 -5.29
CA SER A 101 -5.95 -30.45 -5.25
C SER A 101 -5.31 -30.27 -6.65
N GLN A 102 -6.09 -29.94 -7.67
CA GLN A 102 -5.60 -29.83 -9.06
C GLN A 102 -6.39 -28.83 -9.94
N SER A 103 -7.52 -28.28 -9.46
CA SER A 103 -8.52 -27.69 -10.38
C SER A 103 -8.32 -26.22 -10.76
N ILE A 104 -7.60 -25.40 -10.01
CA ILE A 104 -7.40 -24.00 -10.42
C ILE A 104 -6.31 -23.91 -11.50
N PHE A 105 -5.20 -24.64 -11.35
CA PHE A 105 -4.20 -24.74 -12.42
C PHE A 105 -4.69 -25.54 -13.65
N ASP A 106 -5.55 -26.55 -13.49
CA ASP A 106 -6.15 -27.27 -14.64
C ASP A 106 -7.32 -26.51 -15.31
N MET A 107 -8.07 -25.65 -14.61
CA MET A 107 -9.06 -24.76 -15.26
C MET A 107 -8.39 -23.74 -16.17
N PHE A 108 -7.23 -23.20 -15.77
CA PHE A 108 -6.47 -22.29 -16.62
C PHE A 108 -5.67 -23.03 -17.73
N ARG A 109 -5.15 -24.24 -17.47
CA ARG A 109 -4.43 -25.03 -18.50
C ARG A 109 -5.32 -25.64 -19.60
N ILE A 110 -6.55 -26.04 -19.30
CA ILE A 110 -7.45 -26.64 -20.31
C ILE A 110 -8.01 -25.58 -21.27
N SER A 111 -8.03 -24.31 -20.85
CA SER A 111 -8.61 -23.19 -21.60
C SER A 111 -7.80 -22.77 -22.85
N VAL A 112 -6.53 -23.14 -22.95
CA VAL A 112 -5.69 -22.82 -24.13
C VAL A 112 -5.83 -23.86 -25.25
N ILE A 113 -6.37 -25.06 -24.98
CA ILE A 113 -6.35 -26.19 -25.94
C ILE A 113 -7.71 -26.45 -26.61
N ALA A 114 -8.84 -26.01 -26.03
CA ALA A 114 -10.17 -26.36 -26.55
C ALA A 114 -10.95 -25.12 -27.01
N GLY A 115 -10.82 -24.75 -28.29
CA GLY A 115 -11.54 -23.63 -28.91
C GLY A 115 -13.07 -23.73 -28.79
N TYR A 116 -13.65 -23.08 -27.77
CA TYR A 116 -15.08 -22.93 -27.53
C TYR A 116 -15.45 -21.51 -27.06
N SER A 117 -16.74 -21.19 -27.11
CA SER A 117 -17.31 -19.86 -27.41
C SER A 117 -17.27 -18.80 -26.31
N TYR A 118 -17.08 -17.56 -26.79
CA TYR A 118 -17.18 -16.27 -26.11
C TYR A 118 -18.46 -16.08 -25.27
N HIS A 119 -18.31 -15.85 -23.97
CA HIS A 119 -19.32 -15.17 -23.18
C HIS A 119 -18.66 -14.13 -22.26
N GLU A 120 -19.32 -12.99 -22.09
CA GLU A 120 -18.83 -11.82 -21.34
C GLU A 120 -18.68 -12.13 -19.84
N THR A 121 -17.49 -11.85 -19.31
CA THR A 121 -17.17 -11.96 -17.88
C THR A 121 -17.78 -10.77 -17.12
N THR A 122 -18.55 -11.01 -16.05
CA THR A 122 -19.13 -9.97 -15.18
C THR A 122 -18.27 -9.74 -13.93
N ALA A 123 -18.32 -8.55 -13.33
CA ALA A 123 -17.63 -8.25 -12.07
C ALA A 123 -17.99 -9.23 -10.95
N GLU A 124 -19.28 -9.61 -10.85
CA GLU A 124 -19.79 -10.60 -9.89
C GLU A 124 -19.05 -11.95 -9.99
N THR A 125 -18.74 -12.40 -11.21
CA THR A 125 -18.03 -13.68 -11.43
C THR A 125 -16.58 -13.57 -10.97
N MET A 126 -15.94 -12.41 -11.16
CA MET A 126 -14.59 -12.15 -10.65
C MET A 126 -14.58 -12.16 -9.12
N PHE A 127 -15.52 -11.46 -8.47
CA PHE A 127 -15.61 -11.44 -7.01
C PHE A 127 -15.87 -12.83 -6.40
N GLN A 128 -16.67 -13.68 -7.06
CA GLN A 128 -16.88 -15.06 -6.62
C GLN A 128 -15.60 -15.89 -6.74
N LEU A 129 -14.91 -15.83 -7.88
CA LEU A 129 -13.62 -16.52 -8.07
C LEU A 129 -12.57 -16.07 -7.06
N LEU A 130 -12.54 -14.77 -6.79
CA LEU A 130 -11.69 -14.17 -5.79
C LEU A 130 -12.02 -14.70 -4.38
N ASN A 131 -13.29 -14.69 -3.99
CA ASN A 131 -13.71 -15.20 -2.69
C ASN A 131 -13.45 -16.70 -2.53
N ASP A 132 -13.59 -17.50 -3.58
CA ASP A 132 -13.28 -18.94 -3.57
C ASP A 132 -11.78 -19.19 -3.34
N VAL A 133 -10.90 -18.37 -3.91
CA VAL A 133 -9.45 -18.41 -3.65
C VAL A 133 -9.13 -18.02 -2.20
N ASN A 134 -9.84 -17.04 -1.64
CA ASN A 134 -9.64 -16.62 -0.25
C ASN A 134 -10.01 -17.70 0.78
N ASN A 135 -10.94 -18.60 0.42
CA ASN A 135 -11.38 -19.70 1.29
C ASN A 135 -10.50 -20.97 1.17
N ASP A 136 -9.50 -20.97 0.29
CA ASP A 136 -8.53 -22.06 0.16
C ASP A 136 -7.29 -21.75 1.01
N ASP A 137 -7.12 -22.48 2.12
CA ASP A 137 -5.98 -22.36 3.05
C ASP A 137 -4.60 -22.59 2.38
N SER A 138 -4.57 -23.08 1.13
CA SER A 138 -3.33 -23.44 0.44
C SER A 138 -2.72 -22.35 -0.45
N LEU A 139 -3.44 -21.26 -0.78
CA LEU A 139 -2.95 -20.22 -1.69
C LEU A 139 -3.47 -18.82 -1.35
N ASN A 140 -2.54 -17.89 -1.06
CA ASN A 140 -2.70 -16.44 -1.20
C ASN A 140 -3.96 -15.80 -0.58
N GLN A 141 -4.21 -16.07 0.70
CA GLN A 141 -5.23 -15.40 1.51
C GLN A 141 -5.06 -13.86 1.59
N ASP A 142 -3.96 -13.27 1.12
CA ASP A 142 -3.70 -11.84 1.35
C ASP A 142 -4.05 -10.94 0.15
N PHE A 143 -3.86 -11.39 -1.10
CA PHE A 143 -3.99 -10.54 -2.30
C PHE A 143 -5.44 -10.24 -2.68
N VAL A 144 -6.20 -11.32 -2.77
CA VAL A 144 -7.58 -11.30 -3.22
C VAL A 144 -8.48 -10.49 -2.28
N PRO A 145 -8.29 -10.56 -0.95
CA PRO A 145 -9.01 -9.68 -0.05
C PRO A 145 -8.78 -8.20 -0.30
N GLN A 146 -7.68 -7.77 -0.91
CA GLN A 146 -7.44 -6.33 -1.02
C GLN A 146 -8.44 -5.64 -1.96
N VAL A 147 -8.78 -6.25 -3.10
CA VAL A 147 -9.80 -5.73 -4.03
C VAL A 147 -11.19 -5.82 -3.43
N ILE A 148 -11.49 -6.92 -2.74
CA ILE A 148 -12.77 -7.09 -2.02
C ILE A 148 -12.89 -6.03 -0.93
N LYS A 149 -11.83 -5.83 -0.14
CA LYS A 149 -11.70 -4.78 0.89
C LYS A 149 -11.94 -3.40 0.30
N LEU A 150 -11.49 -3.12 -0.94
CA LEU A 150 -11.80 -1.84 -1.58
C LEU A 150 -13.32 -1.59 -1.65
N CYS A 151 -14.14 -2.62 -1.80
CA CYS A 151 -15.60 -2.48 -1.90
C CYS A 151 -16.30 -2.52 -0.53
N GLU A 152 -15.60 -2.88 0.55
CA GLU A 152 -16.18 -2.99 1.88
C GLU A 152 -16.42 -1.61 2.49
N TYR A 153 -17.57 -1.46 3.16
CA TYR A 153 -17.94 -0.18 3.78
C TYR A 153 -16.91 0.33 4.81
N PRO A 154 -16.34 -0.49 5.72
CA PRO A 154 -15.34 -0.02 6.68
C PRO A 154 -14.11 0.58 5.98
N PHE A 155 -13.62 -0.06 4.93
CA PHE A 155 -12.48 0.45 4.17
C PHE A 155 -12.81 1.75 3.44
N PHE A 156 -13.97 1.82 2.78
CA PHE A 156 -14.48 3.05 2.16
C PHE A 156 -14.57 4.20 3.17
N PHE A 157 -15.16 3.95 4.34
CA PHE A 157 -15.33 4.94 5.39
C PHE A 157 -13.99 5.48 5.89
N VAL A 158 -13.04 4.58 6.19
CA VAL A 158 -11.69 4.96 6.64
C VAL A 158 -10.98 5.81 5.59
N ASN A 159 -11.01 5.43 4.31
CA ASN A 159 -10.36 6.21 3.25
C ASN A 159 -10.98 7.59 3.06
N MET A 160 -12.31 7.71 3.14
CA MET A 160 -13.00 9.00 3.06
C MET A 160 -12.64 9.91 4.22
N LYS A 161 -12.62 9.37 5.44
CA LYS A 161 -12.20 10.09 6.65
C LYS A 161 -10.73 10.53 6.55
N GLU A 162 -9.83 9.61 6.21
CA GLU A 162 -8.40 9.91 6.08
C GLU A 162 -8.14 10.95 4.97
N ALA A 163 -8.91 10.94 3.88
CA ALA A 163 -8.82 11.97 2.84
C ALA A 163 -9.21 13.35 3.36
N ALA A 164 -10.28 13.43 4.16
CA ALA A 164 -10.69 14.67 4.81
C ALA A 164 -9.62 15.16 5.80
N ASP A 165 -9.07 14.24 6.60
CA ASP A 165 -8.03 14.54 7.58
C ASP A 165 -6.71 15.01 6.92
N ILE A 166 -6.33 14.40 5.80
CA ILE A 166 -5.17 14.83 5.00
C ILE A 166 -5.39 16.25 4.48
N ARG A 167 -6.58 16.54 3.95
CA ARG A 167 -6.91 17.87 3.43
C ARG A 167 -6.81 18.94 4.52
N ALA A 168 -7.33 18.66 5.71
CA ALA A 168 -7.20 19.56 6.87
C ALA A 168 -5.73 19.72 7.28
N SER A 169 -4.98 18.62 7.38
CA SER A 169 -3.57 18.64 7.81
C SER A 169 -2.62 19.31 6.81
N LYS A 170 -2.97 19.41 5.52
CA LYS A 170 -2.18 20.21 4.56
C LYS A 170 -2.08 21.68 5.00
N HIS A 171 -3.14 22.25 5.57
CA HIS A 171 -3.11 23.63 6.06
C HIS A 171 -2.28 23.75 7.34
N GLU A 172 -2.43 22.79 8.25
CA GLU A 172 -1.68 22.72 9.51
C GLU A 172 -0.17 22.54 9.28
N ALA A 173 0.23 21.62 8.40
CA ALA A 173 1.62 21.38 8.06
C ALA A 173 2.32 22.64 7.54
N ASN A 174 1.61 23.44 6.72
CA ASN A 174 2.12 24.71 6.22
C ASN A 174 2.21 25.79 7.31
N ALA A 175 1.35 25.75 8.32
CA ALA A 175 1.41 26.67 9.45
C ALA A 175 2.51 26.30 10.46
N LEU A 176 2.79 25.00 10.62
CA LEU A 176 3.85 24.49 11.47
C LEU A 176 5.24 24.64 10.84
N LYS A 177 5.34 24.81 9.52
CA LYS A 177 6.61 24.98 8.82
C LYS A 177 7.39 26.16 9.41
N SER A 178 8.52 25.87 10.04
CA SER A 178 9.45 26.87 10.56
C SER A 178 10.75 26.89 9.75
N GLU A 179 11.53 27.95 9.89
CA GLU A 179 12.91 28.02 9.35
C GLU A 179 13.89 27.15 10.16
N ASP A 180 13.42 26.50 11.21
CA ASP A 180 14.23 25.56 11.97
C ASP A 180 14.63 24.38 11.08
N GLU A 181 15.93 24.12 11.00
CA GLU A 181 16.47 23.06 10.17
C GLU A 181 15.94 21.66 10.59
N PHE A 182 15.38 21.53 11.78
CA PHE A 182 14.88 20.26 12.34
C PHE A 182 13.40 20.00 12.06
N ASN A 183 12.67 21.02 11.61
CA ASN A 183 11.26 20.86 11.36
C ASN A 183 11.02 20.13 10.04
N LEU A 184 10.40 18.96 10.12
CA LEU A 184 10.05 18.13 8.97
C LEU A 184 8.63 18.44 8.47
N SER A 185 7.91 19.37 9.13
CA SER A 185 6.54 19.70 8.79
C SER A 185 6.43 20.26 7.39
N GLY A 186 5.52 19.70 6.60
CA GLY A 186 5.30 20.16 5.23
C GLY A 186 4.44 19.20 4.43
N CYS A 187 4.13 19.65 3.22
CA CYS A 187 3.54 18.82 2.19
C CYS A 187 4.62 18.49 1.15
N TYR A 188 4.68 17.24 0.71
CA TYR A 188 5.76 16.74 -0.11
C TYR A 188 5.28 15.97 -1.34
N GLN A 189 6.15 15.89 -2.34
CA GLN A 189 6.02 15.04 -3.51
C GLN A 189 7.21 14.09 -3.60
N LEU A 190 6.96 12.82 -3.91
CA LEU A 190 8.03 11.85 -4.13
C LEU A 190 8.87 12.20 -5.37
N CYS A 191 10.19 12.19 -5.24
CA CYS A 191 11.15 12.27 -6.34
C CYS A 191 11.30 10.88 -6.99
N THR A 192 10.43 10.57 -7.95
CA THR A 192 10.40 9.25 -8.60
C THR A 192 11.66 8.93 -9.40
N ASP A 193 12.41 9.94 -9.81
CA ASP A 193 13.70 9.87 -10.49
C ASP A 193 14.84 9.40 -9.58
N LEU A 194 14.74 9.64 -8.27
CA LEU A 194 15.69 9.18 -7.26
C LEU A 194 15.29 7.83 -6.62
N LEU A 195 14.16 7.23 -7.05
CA LEU A 195 13.66 5.99 -6.48
C LEU A 195 14.48 4.78 -6.96
N ASN A 196 15.27 4.19 -6.06
CA ASN A 196 15.94 2.91 -6.34
C ASN A 196 14.96 1.73 -6.20
N VAL A 197 14.34 1.35 -7.32
CA VAL A 197 13.36 0.24 -7.38
C VAL A 197 13.95 -1.09 -6.89
N ALA A 198 15.24 -1.36 -7.16
CA ALA A 198 15.88 -2.61 -6.76
C ALA A 198 16.01 -2.70 -5.23
N GLU A 199 16.40 -1.60 -4.57
CA GLU A 199 16.45 -1.53 -3.11
C GLU A 199 15.07 -1.67 -2.47
N VAL A 200 14.04 -1.04 -3.06
CA VAL A 200 12.66 -1.18 -2.58
C VAL A 200 12.20 -2.63 -2.66
N GLU A 201 12.43 -3.29 -3.79
CA GLU A 201 12.08 -4.70 -3.98
C GLU A 201 12.82 -5.60 -2.99
N LYS A 202 14.12 -5.40 -2.84
CA LYS A 202 14.96 -6.14 -1.90
C LYS A 202 14.55 -5.94 -0.44
N TYR A 203 14.18 -4.72 -0.06
CA TYR A 203 13.64 -4.44 1.26
C TYR A 203 12.34 -5.21 1.50
N TYR A 204 11.40 -5.17 0.55
CA TYR A 204 10.15 -5.89 0.71
C TYR A 204 10.36 -7.40 0.74
N GLU A 205 11.27 -7.92 -0.07
CA GLU A 205 11.71 -9.32 0.01
C GLU A 205 12.18 -9.68 1.41
N PHE A 206 13.10 -8.88 1.95
CA PHE A 206 13.64 -9.11 3.28
C PHE A 206 12.56 -9.07 4.36
N THR A 207 11.61 -8.12 4.29
CA THR A 207 10.52 -8.02 5.27
C THR A 207 9.47 -9.16 5.17
N GLY A 208 9.67 -10.13 4.28
CA GLY A 208 8.77 -11.25 4.07
C GLY A 208 7.52 -10.87 3.27
N CYS A 209 7.55 -9.77 2.52
CA CYS A 209 6.47 -9.42 1.61
C CYS A 209 6.40 -10.49 0.49
N PRO A 210 5.22 -11.10 0.26
CA PRO A 210 5.06 -12.06 -0.82
C PRO A 210 5.45 -11.45 -2.16
N TRP A 211 6.15 -12.21 -3.01
CA TRP A 211 6.80 -11.71 -4.22
C TRP A 211 5.85 -10.92 -5.16
N TYR A 212 4.59 -11.34 -5.28
CA TYR A 212 3.59 -10.69 -6.13
C TYR A 212 3.15 -9.33 -5.58
N PHE A 213 3.08 -9.18 -4.25
CA PHE A 213 2.83 -7.89 -3.62
C PHE A 213 4.00 -6.93 -3.77
N ARG A 214 5.24 -7.45 -3.80
CA ARG A 214 6.43 -6.59 -4.00
C ARG A 214 6.29 -5.79 -5.28
N LYS A 215 5.88 -6.42 -6.39
CA LYS A 215 5.68 -5.74 -7.68
C LYS A 215 4.59 -4.67 -7.60
N ILE A 216 3.49 -4.97 -6.93
CA ILE A 216 2.36 -4.03 -6.77
C ILE A 216 2.76 -2.86 -5.89
N ILE A 217 3.45 -3.11 -4.76
CA ILE A 217 3.92 -2.05 -3.88
C ILE A 217 4.98 -1.21 -4.57
N VAL A 218 5.91 -1.80 -5.32
CA VAL A 218 6.91 -1.06 -6.10
C VAL A 218 6.22 -0.15 -7.11
N ALA A 219 5.20 -0.64 -7.81
CA ALA A 219 4.42 0.15 -8.75
C ALA A 219 3.65 1.28 -8.05
N ALA A 220 2.96 0.97 -6.95
CA ALA A 220 2.22 1.94 -6.15
C ALA A 220 3.14 2.99 -5.49
N SER A 221 4.35 2.60 -5.08
CA SER A 221 5.32 3.50 -4.44
C SER A 221 5.76 4.59 -5.39
N LYS A 222 5.82 4.35 -6.71
CA LYS A 222 6.08 5.38 -7.73
C LYS A 222 4.97 6.45 -7.81
N LYS A 223 3.83 6.18 -7.19
CA LYS A 223 2.61 7.00 -7.21
C LYS A 223 2.21 7.45 -5.80
N LEU A 224 3.13 7.35 -4.84
CA LEU A 224 2.93 7.87 -3.51
C LEU A 224 2.61 9.37 -3.60
N SER A 225 1.47 9.76 -3.04
CA SER A 225 0.90 11.10 -3.15
C SER A 225 0.39 11.58 -1.80
N ASP A 226 -0.03 12.84 -1.73
CA ASP A 226 -0.59 13.46 -0.52
C ASP A 226 0.27 13.27 0.73
N ILE A 227 1.58 13.42 0.55
CA ILE A 227 2.54 13.21 1.63
C ILE A 227 2.52 14.43 2.52
N VAL A 228 1.99 14.28 3.73
CA VAL A 228 1.91 15.33 4.73
C VAL A 228 2.63 14.87 5.97
N VAL A 229 3.61 15.66 6.41
CA VAL A 229 4.33 15.46 7.66
C VAL A 229 3.93 16.58 8.61
N LEU A 230 3.53 16.21 9.82
CA LEU A 230 3.39 17.12 10.96
C LEU A 230 4.45 16.70 11.99
N HIS A 231 5.44 17.56 12.21
CA HIS A 231 6.52 17.32 13.15
C HIS A 231 6.43 18.32 14.28
N GLU A 232 6.12 17.82 15.48
CA GLU A 232 6.22 18.54 16.74
C GLU A 232 7.50 18.05 17.43
N PRO A 233 8.62 18.80 17.37
CA PRO A 233 9.91 18.34 17.85
C PRO A 233 9.84 17.82 19.29
N GLU A 234 10.55 16.73 19.56
CA GLU A 234 10.57 16.02 20.86
C GLU A 234 9.23 15.42 21.32
N GLU A 235 8.10 15.68 20.63
CA GLU A 235 6.78 15.20 21.05
C GLU A 235 6.26 14.09 20.12
N LYS A 236 6.06 14.38 18.84
CA LYS A 236 5.49 13.42 17.88
C LYS A 236 5.80 13.75 16.42
N LEU A 237 5.75 12.71 15.59
CA LEU A 237 5.76 12.79 14.14
C LEU A 237 4.49 12.13 13.60
N VAL A 238 3.68 12.88 12.84
CA VAL A 238 2.54 12.34 12.11
C VAL A 238 2.90 12.32 10.62
N PHE A 239 2.88 11.13 10.04
CA PHE A 239 3.17 10.89 8.63
C PHE A 239 1.92 10.35 7.93
N LYS A 240 1.33 11.20 7.08
CA LYS A 240 0.16 10.87 6.27
C LYS A 240 0.56 10.75 4.81
N TYR A 241 0.04 9.74 4.12
CA TYR A 241 0.28 9.55 2.69
C TYR A 241 -0.84 8.74 2.04
N SER A 242 -0.98 8.90 0.72
CA SER A 242 -1.83 8.07 -0.12
C SER A 242 -0.96 7.13 -0.93
N LEU A 243 -1.19 5.82 -0.78
CA LEU A 243 -0.56 4.78 -1.58
C LEU A 243 -1.63 4.14 -2.47
N GLN A 244 -1.48 4.32 -3.77
CA GLN A 244 -2.35 3.74 -4.79
C GLN A 244 -2.63 2.26 -4.50
N PHE A 245 -3.89 1.84 -4.67
CA PHE A 245 -4.40 0.49 -4.34
C PHE A 245 -4.48 0.14 -2.84
N PHE A 246 -3.61 0.68 -1.99
CA PHE A 246 -3.59 0.42 -0.54
C PHE A 246 -4.35 1.46 0.29
N GLY A 247 -4.84 2.52 -0.38
CA GLY A 247 -5.58 3.61 0.21
C GLY A 247 -4.68 4.62 0.90
N ARG A 248 -5.31 5.46 1.72
CA ARG A 248 -4.61 6.41 2.56
C ARG A 248 -4.08 5.70 3.83
N LYS A 249 -3.07 6.32 4.43
CA LYS A 249 -2.43 5.87 5.66
C LYS A 249 -2.14 7.08 6.52
N ASN A 250 -2.52 6.99 7.78
CA ASN A 250 -2.09 7.90 8.83
C ASN A 250 -1.22 7.14 9.84
N LYS A 251 0.03 7.54 10.00
CA LYS A 251 0.95 6.96 10.99
C LYS A 251 1.38 8.02 11.97
N GLU A 252 1.09 7.80 13.25
CA GLU A 252 1.50 8.67 14.35
C GLU A 252 2.58 7.97 15.16
N TYR A 253 3.66 8.70 15.44
CA TYR A 253 4.82 8.23 16.18
C TYR A 253 5.10 9.19 17.34
N VAL A 254 4.99 8.71 18.58
CA VAL A 254 5.35 9.48 19.78
C VAL A 254 6.86 9.40 19.98
N LEU A 255 7.54 10.54 20.12
CA LEU A 255 9.01 10.65 20.14
C LEU A 255 9.60 10.52 21.55
N ASP A 256 9.16 9.54 22.33
CA ASP A 256 9.51 9.37 23.74
C ASP A 256 10.47 8.21 24.05
N ASP A 257 11.06 7.59 23.01
CA ASP A 257 11.92 6.40 23.05
C ASP A 257 11.30 5.20 23.82
N LYS A 258 9.97 5.17 23.98
CA LYS A 258 9.29 4.01 24.56
C LYS A 258 8.97 2.98 23.49
N LEU A 259 9.04 1.72 23.90
CA LEU A 259 8.55 0.60 23.09
C LEU A 259 7.03 0.62 23.11
N VAL A 260 6.44 0.61 21.91
CA VAL A 260 5.01 0.58 21.66
C VAL A 260 4.74 -0.54 20.67
N GLU A 261 3.76 -1.38 20.96
CA GLU A 261 3.25 -2.36 20.01
C GLU A 261 2.46 -1.63 18.91
N SER A 262 2.82 -1.89 17.65
CA SER A 262 2.10 -1.37 16.50
C SER A 262 1.95 -2.45 15.44
N GLU A 263 0.98 -2.31 14.55
CA GLU A 263 0.82 -3.21 13.42
C GLU A 263 1.57 -2.68 12.19
N ASN A 264 2.34 -3.55 11.55
CA ASN A 264 2.93 -3.26 10.24
C ASN A 264 1.86 -3.28 9.13
N MET A 265 2.25 -3.01 7.87
CA MET A 265 1.30 -2.98 6.75
C MET A 265 0.59 -4.31 6.48
N TRP A 266 1.04 -5.39 7.10
CA TRP A 266 0.51 -6.75 6.96
C TRP A 266 -0.31 -7.18 8.18
N GLY A 267 -0.63 -6.27 9.10
CA GLY A 267 -1.37 -6.57 10.33
C GLY A 267 -0.58 -7.40 11.34
N LYS A 268 0.75 -7.53 11.17
CA LYS A 268 1.60 -8.18 12.17
C LYS A 268 2.00 -7.17 13.23
N VAL A 269 1.74 -7.52 14.49
CA VAL A 269 2.21 -6.76 15.65
C VAL A 269 3.74 -6.79 15.68
N ILE A 270 4.33 -5.61 15.79
CA ILE A 270 5.77 -5.38 15.95
C ILE A 270 5.97 -4.41 17.10
N GLU A 271 7.08 -4.55 17.83
CA GLU A 271 7.48 -3.56 18.82
C GLU A 271 8.27 -2.46 18.12
N THR A 272 7.83 -1.22 18.28
CA THR A 272 8.49 -0.05 17.70
C THR A 272 8.83 0.95 18.77
N LYS A 273 9.98 1.62 18.65
CA LYS A 273 10.31 2.81 19.43
C LYS A 273 10.68 3.95 18.50
N CYS A 274 10.29 5.16 18.87
CA CYS A 274 10.52 6.35 18.07
C CYS A 274 11.19 7.42 18.93
N PHE A 275 12.19 8.10 18.38
CA PHE A 275 12.91 9.16 19.07
C PHE A 275 13.54 10.13 18.07
N GLN A 276 13.81 11.35 18.54
CA GLN A 276 14.60 12.33 17.81
C GLN A 276 16.06 12.23 18.29
N ASP A 277 16.99 12.03 17.36
CA ASP A 277 18.42 12.05 17.67
C ASP A 277 18.93 13.49 17.61
N ASN A 278 19.18 14.10 18.77
CA ASN A 278 19.65 15.49 18.88
C ASN A 278 21.04 15.73 18.26
N ALA A 279 21.84 14.68 18.04
CA ALA A 279 23.18 14.85 17.46
C ALA A 279 23.13 14.92 15.92
N SER A 280 22.29 14.09 15.31
CA SER A 280 22.14 14.00 13.85
C SER A 280 20.89 14.74 13.33
N ASN A 281 20.04 15.19 14.24
CA ASN A 281 18.79 15.91 13.97
C ASN A 281 17.84 15.16 13.03
N ASN A 282 17.76 13.85 13.20
CA ASN A 282 16.82 13.01 12.48
C ASN A 282 15.79 12.38 13.43
N VAL A 283 14.65 12.01 12.87
CA VAL A 283 13.66 11.19 13.58
C VAL A 283 13.90 9.73 13.21
N ARG A 284 14.08 8.88 14.22
CA ARG A 284 14.35 7.45 14.05
C ARG A 284 13.19 6.63 14.61
N ILE A 285 12.76 5.67 13.82
CA ILE A 285 11.72 4.70 14.17
C ILE A 285 12.33 3.31 14.04
N GLN A 286 12.55 2.66 15.17
CA GLN A 286 13.19 1.34 15.23
C GLN A 286 12.14 0.28 15.52
N ALA A 287 11.98 -0.70 14.63
CA ALA A 287 11.21 -1.91 14.92
C ALA A 287 12.15 -2.97 15.50
N VAL A 288 11.87 -3.38 16.73
CA VAL A 288 12.67 -4.29 17.54
C VAL A 288 12.23 -5.74 17.27
N LYS A 289 13.20 -6.62 16.98
CA LYS A 289 12.98 -8.05 16.74
C LYS A 289 11.83 -8.33 15.76
N PRO A 290 11.83 -7.70 14.57
CA PRO A 290 10.78 -7.99 13.60
C PRO A 290 10.80 -9.47 13.24
N SER A 291 9.65 -10.04 12.87
CA SER A 291 9.54 -11.48 12.56
C SER A 291 10.51 -11.97 11.47
N TYR A 292 10.98 -11.05 10.63
CA TYR A 292 11.93 -11.32 9.54
C TYR A 292 13.41 -11.11 9.92
N ALA A 293 13.69 -10.50 11.08
CA ALA A 293 15.04 -10.40 11.67
C ALA A 293 14.93 -10.62 13.19
N PRO A 294 14.78 -11.87 13.66
CA PRO A 294 14.50 -12.18 15.07
C PRO A 294 15.57 -11.68 16.05
N ASP A 295 16.82 -11.63 15.60
CA ASP A 295 17.96 -11.16 16.38
C ASP A 295 18.34 -9.70 16.08
N GLY A 296 17.66 -9.10 15.10
CA GLY A 296 17.97 -7.79 14.54
C GLY A 296 16.91 -6.74 14.80
N TYR A 297 16.99 -5.65 14.02
CA TYR A 297 16.01 -4.58 14.01
C TYR A 297 15.89 -3.96 12.62
N SER A 298 14.79 -3.27 12.36
CA SER A 298 14.70 -2.35 11.22
C SER A 298 14.61 -0.93 11.70
N GLU A 299 15.11 0.00 10.91
CA GLU A 299 15.13 1.41 11.21
C GLU A 299 14.57 2.20 10.05
N ASN A 300 13.69 3.15 10.35
CA ASN A 300 13.26 4.18 9.43
C ASN A 300 13.78 5.52 9.96
N THR A 301 14.51 6.25 9.13
CA THR A 301 15.07 7.55 9.47
C THR A 301 14.45 8.62 8.58
N PHE A 302 13.96 9.70 9.17
CA PHE A 302 13.54 10.91 8.49
C PHE A 302 14.59 11.99 8.73
N GLU A 303 15.22 12.46 7.65
CA GLU A 303 16.31 13.45 7.70
C GLU A 303 16.26 14.38 6.49
N TRP A 304 16.97 15.52 6.57
CA TRP A 304 17.22 16.38 5.42
C TRP A 304 18.52 15.96 4.74
N GLU A 305 18.50 15.86 3.41
CA GLU A 305 19.67 15.52 2.60
C GLU A 305 19.78 16.49 1.41
N GLU A 306 21.00 16.92 1.09
CA GLU A 306 21.27 17.75 -0.08
C GLU A 306 21.65 16.85 -1.27
N VAL A 307 20.80 16.81 -2.29
CA VAL A 307 20.99 16.00 -3.50
C VAL A 307 20.99 16.94 -4.69
N ASP A 308 22.09 16.97 -5.45
CA ASP A 308 22.27 17.86 -6.61
C ASP A 308 21.99 19.35 -6.33
N GLY A 309 22.29 19.80 -5.11
CA GLY A 309 22.07 21.18 -4.66
C GLY A 309 20.63 21.50 -4.25
N GLU A 310 19.75 20.50 -4.23
CA GLU A 310 18.38 20.60 -3.71
C GLU A 310 18.29 19.96 -2.32
N ARG A 311 17.67 20.65 -1.37
CA ARG A 311 17.41 20.11 -0.02
C ARG A 311 16.12 19.30 -0.04
N LEU A 312 16.24 17.98 0.10
CA LEU A 312 15.14 17.02 0.05
C LEU A 312 14.93 16.37 1.42
N MET A 313 13.67 16.06 1.76
CA MET A 313 13.40 15.20 2.91
C MET A 313 13.64 13.75 2.48
N CYS A 314 14.48 13.02 3.20
CA CYS A 314 14.82 11.64 2.95
C CYS A 314 14.14 10.75 3.99
N TRP A 315 13.35 9.79 3.54
CA TRP A 315 12.89 8.66 4.36
C TRP A 315 13.70 7.43 3.99
N ARG A 316 14.69 7.13 4.84
CA ARG A 316 15.61 6.02 4.64
C ARG A 316 15.19 4.83 5.46
N ARG A 317 15.19 3.64 4.86
CA ARG A 317 14.93 2.39 5.57
C ARG A 317 16.19 1.54 5.60
N ARG A 318 16.50 0.97 6.76
CA ARG A 318 17.64 0.07 6.95
C ARG A 318 17.21 -1.13 7.77
N ILE A 319 17.88 -2.25 7.56
CA ILE A 319 17.68 -3.45 8.37
C ILE A 319 19.03 -3.89 8.91
N TYR A 320 19.04 -4.40 10.14
CA TYR A 320 20.22 -4.78 10.89
C TYR A 320 20.08 -6.23 11.35
N GLU A 321 21.19 -6.97 11.30
CA GLU A 321 21.23 -8.41 11.55
C GLU A 321 21.21 -8.74 13.06
N SER A 322 21.81 -7.85 13.85
CA SER A 322 21.92 -7.94 15.31
C SER A 322 21.59 -6.59 15.96
N MET A 323 21.07 -6.63 17.19
CA MET A 323 20.88 -5.44 18.05
C MET A 323 22.19 -4.76 18.46
N ASP A 324 23.27 -5.54 18.56
CA ASP A 324 24.59 -5.01 18.92
C ASP A 324 25.32 -4.39 17.72
N ASP A 325 24.84 -4.69 16.51
CA ASP A 325 25.39 -4.13 15.28
C ASP A 325 24.86 -2.73 15.03
N LYS A 326 25.81 -1.79 14.96
CA LYS A 326 25.57 -0.46 14.36
C LYS A 326 25.72 -0.50 12.83
N ASP A 327 26.18 -1.62 12.28
CA ASP A 327 26.33 -1.81 10.85
C ASP A 327 25.04 -2.42 10.28
N PRO A 328 24.38 -1.75 9.31
CA PRO A 328 23.23 -2.31 8.64
C PRO A 328 23.62 -3.59 7.92
N LEU A 329 22.64 -4.48 7.75
CA LEU A 329 22.73 -5.56 6.80
C LEU A 329 23.22 -5.02 5.48
N LYS A 330 24.18 -5.72 4.89
CA LYS A 330 24.76 -5.35 3.61
C LYS A 330 24.24 -6.26 2.52
N ASP A 331 24.01 -5.71 1.34
CA ASP A 331 23.83 -6.52 0.16
C ASP A 331 25.13 -7.23 -0.25
N ASN A 332 25.07 -7.96 -1.38
CA ASN A 332 26.23 -8.67 -1.90
C ASN A 332 27.38 -7.72 -2.29
N ASP A 333 27.11 -6.43 -2.44
CA ASP A 333 28.05 -5.39 -2.83
C ASP A 333 28.57 -4.58 -1.62
N GLY A 334 28.06 -4.84 -0.42
CA GLY A 334 28.51 -4.18 0.81
C GLY A 334 27.70 -2.95 1.21
N GLU A 335 26.59 -2.65 0.53
CA GLU A 335 25.75 -1.48 0.78
C GLU A 335 24.61 -1.78 1.76
N PRO A 336 24.23 -0.85 2.64
CA PRO A 336 23.10 -1.02 3.55
C PRO A 336 21.83 -1.46 2.83
N ILE A 337 21.17 -2.51 3.32
CA ILE A 337 19.90 -2.98 2.78
C ILE A 337 18.78 -2.02 3.21
N GLY A 338 18.29 -1.26 2.24
CA GLY A 338 16.96 -0.66 2.27
C GLY A 338 16.86 0.65 1.50
N PRO A 339 15.66 0.99 0.99
CA PRO A 339 15.48 2.12 0.10
C PRO A 339 15.59 3.45 0.82
N ALA A 340 16.11 4.44 0.11
CA ALA A 340 15.88 5.85 0.39
C ALA A 340 14.74 6.38 -0.50
N LEU A 341 13.73 6.98 0.12
CA LEU A 341 12.66 7.69 -0.57
C LEU A 341 12.88 9.19 -0.37
N TYR A 342 13.09 9.91 -1.47
CA TYR A 342 13.32 11.35 -1.44
C TYR A 342 12.06 12.12 -1.75
N PHE A 343 11.86 13.20 -1.02
CA PHE A 343 10.65 13.98 -1.02
C PHE A 343 10.98 15.46 -1.22
N ARG A 344 10.46 16.01 -2.30
CA ARG A 344 10.55 17.43 -2.61
C ARG A 344 9.43 18.18 -1.88
N PRO A 345 9.74 19.26 -1.14
CA PRO A 345 8.71 20.13 -0.60
C PRO A 345 7.83 20.66 -1.73
N MET A 346 6.51 20.57 -1.59
CA MET A 346 5.60 21.26 -2.51
C MET A 346 5.68 22.75 -2.16
N GLU A 347 6.44 23.51 -2.94
CA GLU A 347 6.42 24.97 -2.87
C GLU A 347 4.99 25.41 -3.09
N GLY A 348 4.44 26.20 -2.16
CA GLY A 348 3.02 26.52 -2.08
C GLY A 348 2.45 26.87 -3.44
N THR A 349 1.89 25.87 -4.11
CA THR A 349 1.08 26.05 -5.31
C THR A 349 -0.10 26.82 -4.77
N GLY A 350 -0.09 28.15 -4.93
CA GLY A 350 -1.20 29.01 -4.55
C GLY A 350 -2.46 28.28 -5.01
N SER A 351 -3.29 27.87 -4.04
CA SER A 351 -4.32 26.86 -4.26
C SER A 351 -4.97 27.13 -5.60
N PRO A 352 -4.93 26.18 -6.56
CA PRO A 352 -5.57 26.42 -7.85
C PRO A 352 -7.00 26.79 -7.53
N SER A 353 -7.37 28.05 -7.80
CA SER A 353 -8.71 28.53 -7.49
C SER A 353 -9.65 27.62 -8.28
N ARG A 354 -10.39 26.75 -7.59
CA ARG A 354 -11.44 25.93 -8.22
C ARG A 354 -12.36 26.93 -8.93
N LYS A 355 -12.36 26.91 -10.27
CA LYS A 355 -13.24 27.72 -11.10
C LYS A 355 -14.62 27.10 -11.15
#